data_AF-A0A4S8P1H7-F1
#
_entry.id   AF-A0A4S8P1H7-F1
#
_cell.length_a   1.000
_cell.length_b   1.000
_cell.length_c   1.000
_cell.angle_alpha   90.00
_cell.angle_beta   90.00
_cell.angle_gamma   90.00
#
_symmetry.space_group_name_H-M   'P 1'
#
loop_
_entity.id
_entity.type
_entity.pdbx_description
1 polymer ?
#
loop_
_entity_poly.entity_id
_entity_poly.type
_entity_poly.pdbx_seq_one_letter_code
_entity_poly.pdbx_strand_id
1 'polypeptide(L)'
;MCSEGATEMDGSFAKIVPQGAAKEISFHEATVSAFVRRGPDIDLCLDDVLINRIMARVKLSVLSVSSILVDGQPNDCALRAAPDGEILVLELCEHSVAFVVEWNCFSRKISFTRSYQIKGEDVSITAI
;
A
#
# COMPACT_ATOMS: atom_id res chain seq x y z
N MET A 1 -19.80 -14.11 41.42
CA MET A 1 -20.57 -14.37 40.18
C MET A 1 -20.44 -13.11 39.33
N CYS A 2 -19.36 -13.06 38.54
CA CYS A 2 -19.36 -13.22 37.07
C CYS A 2 -19.83 -11.93 36.38
N SER A 3 -19.07 -11.23 35.54
CA SER A 3 -17.67 -11.32 35.10
C SER A 3 -17.35 -10.02 34.36
N GLU A 4 -16.07 -9.63 34.37
CA GLU A 4 -15.50 -8.55 33.57
C GLU A 4 -15.59 -8.82 32.07
N GLY A 5 -15.57 -7.75 31.27
CA GLY A 5 -15.49 -7.81 29.82
C GLY A 5 -14.95 -6.49 29.27
N ALA A 6 -13.71 -6.16 29.63
CA ALA A 6 -12.94 -5.16 28.92
C ALA A 6 -12.56 -5.75 27.55
N THR A 7 -13.05 -5.15 26.48
CA THR A 7 -12.71 -5.53 25.11
C THR A 7 -11.25 -5.15 24.86
N GLU A 8 -10.36 -6.13 24.96
CA GLU A 8 -8.98 -6.03 24.50
C GLU A 8 -8.99 -5.72 22.99
N MET A 9 -8.39 -4.59 22.62
CA MET A 9 -8.04 -4.30 21.23
C MET A 9 -6.86 -5.20 20.87
N ASP A 10 -7.13 -6.28 20.14
CA ASP A 10 -6.12 -7.17 19.60
C ASP A 10 -5.31 -6.43 18.52
N GLY A 11 -4.14 -5.95 18.93
CA GLY A 11 -3.08 -5.45 18.07
C GLY A 11 -2.38 -6.60 17.36
N SER A 12 -3.11 -7.30 16.49
CA SER A 12 -2.53 -8.32 15.61
C SER A 12 -1.80 -7.64 14.45
N PHE A 13 -0.58 -7.20 14.74
CA PHE A 13 0.38 -6.67 13.79
C PHE A 13 0.92 -7.79 12.87
N ALA A 14 0.91 -7.52 11.56
CA ALA A 14 1.62 -8.21 10.48
C ALA A 14 1.33 -9.73 10.30
N LYS A 15 0.37 -10.06 9.42
CA LYS A 15 0.30 -11.40 8.81
C LYS A 15 1.26 -11.45 7.60
N ILE A 16 2.47 -11.93 7.85
CA ILE A 16 3.49 -12.17 6.82
C ILE A 16 3.02 -13.31 5.89
N VAL A 17 3.14 -13.09 4.58
CA VAL A 17 2.83 -14.06 3.51
C VAL A 17 3.64 -15.36 3.71
N PRO A 18 3.07 -16.57 3.50
CA PRO A 18 3.70 -17.84 3.88
C PRO A 18 5.01 -18.12 3.14
N GLN A 19 6.03 -18.53 3.91
CA GLN A 19 7.37 -18.88 3.43
C GLN A 19 7.38 -20.16 2.59
N GLY A 20 7.44 -20.00 1.27
CA GLY A 20 8.04 -20.96 0.34
C GLY A 20 9.13 -20.23 -0.45
N ALA A 21 10.40 -20.39 -0.06
CA ALA A 21 11.53 -19.60 -0.59
C ALA A 21 11.21 -18.10 -0.70
N ALA A 22 10.74 -17.51 0.41
CA ALA A 22 10.20 -16.15 0.40
C ALA A 22 11.27 -15.16 -0.08
N LYS A 23 11.02 -14.51 -1.22
CA LYS A 23 11.72 -13.30 -1.60
C LYS A 23 11.60 -12.34 -0.42
N GLU A 24 12.72 -11.93 0.16
CA GLU A 24 12.73 -10.85 1.13
C GLU A 24 12.47 -9.57 0.34
N ILE A 25 11.26 -9.00 0.49
CA ILE A 25 10.85 -7.75 -0.16
C ILE A 25 10.78 -6.69 0.93
N SER A 26 11.51 -5.59 0.76
CA SER A 26 11.42 -4.40 1.59
C SER A 26 11.01 -3.20 0.74
N PHE A 27 10.04 -2.44 1.26
CA PHE A 27 9.52 -1.21 0.66
C PHE A 27 10.00 0.05 1.38
N HIS A 28 10.96 -0.08 2.29
CA HIS A 28 11.60 1.06 2.94
C HIS A 28 12.29 1.93 1.87
N GLU A 29 12.04 3.24 1.88
CA GLU A 29 12.52 4.21 0.86
C GLU A 29 11.94 4.02 -0.56
N ALA A 30 10.93 3.16 -0.74
CA ALA A 30 10.34 2.96 -2.06
C ALA A 30 9.58 4.22 -2.51
N THR A 31 9.74 4.59 -3.79
CA THR A 31 9.11 5.79 -4.36
C THR A 31 7.96 5.43 -5.28
N VAL A 32 6.82 6.10 -5.13
CA VAL A 32 5.63 5.94 -5.98
C VAL A 32 5.86 6.62 -7.33
N SER A 33 6.20 5.83 -8.35
CA SER A 33 6.41 6.32 -9.71
C SER A 33 5.12 6.40 -10.53
N ALA A 34 4.13 5.56 -10.21
CA ALA A 34 2.78 5.64 -10.78
C ALA A 34 1.73 5.09 -9.82
N PHE A 35 0.54 5.69 -9.82
CA PHE A 35 -0.62 5.19 -9.07
C PHE A 35 -1.88 5.47 -9.88
N VAL A 36 -2.38 4.43 -10.56
CA VAL A 36 -3.30 4.56 -11.70
C VAL A 36 -4.45 3.56 -11.58
N ARG A 37 -5.67 4.03 -11.87
CA ARG A 37 -6.86 3.18 -12.03
C ARG A 37 -7.03 2.78 -13.50
N ARG A 38 -7.24 1.49 -13.77
CA ARG A 38 -7.46 0.91 -15.11
C ARG A 38 -8.75 0.12 -15.12
N GLY A 39 -9.87 0.79 -15.40
CA GLY A 39 -11.19 0.18 -15.29
C GLY A 39 -11.48 -0.20 -13.82
N PRO A 40 -11.76 -1.48 -13.53
CA PRO A 40 -11.99 -1.92 -12.16
C PRO A 40 -10.68 -2.12 -11.37
N ASP A 41 -9.53 -2.13 -12.03
CA ASP A 41 -8.26 -2.47 -11.40
C ASP A 41 -7.47 -1.22 -10.99
N ILE A 42 -6.52 -1.40 -10.07
CA ILE A 42 -5.56 -0.38 -9.67
C ILE A 42 -4.14 -0.94 -9.76
N ASP A 43 -3.25 -0.15 -10.36
CA ASP A 43 -1.82 -0.40 -10.39
C ASP A 43 -1.08 0.68 -9.57
N LEU A 44 -0.21 0.24 -8.66
CA LEU A 44 0.76 1.07 -7.94
C LEU A 44 2.17 0.61 -8.35
N CYS A 45 2.89 1.47 -9.06
CA CYS A 45 4.29 1.24 -9.41
C CYS A 45 5.20 1.89 -8.39
N LEU A 46 6.14 1.10 -7.86
CA LEU A 46 7.13 1.54 -6.90
C LEU A 46 8.52 1.33 -7.48
N ASP A 47 9.35 2.36 -7.36
CA ASP A 47 10.78 2.33 -7.66
C ASP A 47 11.54 2.11 -6.34
N ASP A 48 12.79 1.66 -6.44
CA ASP A 48 13.70 1.44 -5.29
C ASP A 48 13.18 0.43 -4.24
N VAL A 49 12.44 -0.59 -4.68
CA VAL A 49 12.02 -1.71 -3.83
C VAL A 49 13.14 -2.74 -3.73
N LEU A 50 13.53 -3.10 -2.51
CA LEU A 50 14.60 -4.06 -2.28
C LEU A 50 14.06 -5.49 -2.33
N ILE A 51 14.41 -6.25 -3.36
CA ILE A 51 14.07 -7.67 -3.51
C ILE A 51 15.35 -8.50 -3.44
N ASN A 52 15.49 -9.36 -2.44
CA ASN A 52 16.70 -10.18 -2.25
C ASN A 52 17.99 -9.33 -2.31
N ARG A 53 17.96 -8.16 -1.66
CA ARG A 53 19.07 -7.18 -1.61
C ARG A 53 19.40 -6.49 -2.95
N ILE A 54 18.54 -6.60 -3.95
CA ILE A 54 18.67 -5.91 -5.23
C ILE A 54 17.56 -4.87 -5.34
N MET A 55 17.93 -3.63 -5.65
CA MET A 55 16.95 -2.58 -5.95
C MET A 55 16.24 -2.92 -7.25
N ALA A 56 14.92 -2.94 -7.21
CA ALA A 56 14.07 -3.31 -8.31
C ALA A 56 12.87 -2.37 -8.40
N ARG A 57 12.32 -2.29 -9.61
CA ARG A 57 11.01 -1.69 -9.82
C ARG A 57 9.94 -2.77 -9.69
N VAL A 58 8.84 -2.44 -9.02
CA VAL A 58 7.71 -3.36 -8.87
C VAL A 58 6.40 -2.70 -9.25
N LYS A 59 5.46 -3.53 -9.67
CA LYS A 59 4.06 -3.18 -9.83
C LYS A 59 3.22 -4.00 -8.86
N LEU A 60 2.51 -3.31 -7.99
CA LEU A 60 1.45 -3.85 -7.14
C LEU A 60 0.12 -3.66 -7.88
N SER A 61 -0.60 -4.75 -8.11
CA SER A 61 -1.90 -4.72 -8.81
C SER A 61 -3.00 -5.20 -7.88
N VAL A 62 -4.09 -4.44 -7.79
CA VAL A 62 -5.32 -4.84 -7.11
C VAL A 62 -6.39 -5.03 -8.17
N LEU A 63 -6.87 -6.26 -8.33
CA LEU A 63 -7.87 -6.60 -9.33
C LEU A 63 -9.29 -6.41 -8.79
N SER A 64 -10.23 -6.01 -9.64
CA SER A 64 -11.65 -5.88 -9.32
C SER A 64 -11.91 -5.09 -8.03
N VAL A 65 -11.41 -3.85 -7.98
CA VAL A 65 -11.47 -3.00 -6.79
C VAL A 65 -12.91 -2.74 -6.38
N SER A 66 -13.23 -3.09 -5.14
CA SER A 66 -14.56 -2.94 -4.53
C SER A 66 -14.63 -1.74 -3.58
N SER A 67 -13.49 -1.29 -3.04
CA SER A 67 -13.43 -0.16 -2.11
C SER A 67 -12.07 0.50 -2.12
N ILE A 68 -12.07 1.84 -2.09
CA ILE A 68 -10.88 2.68 -1.92
C ILE A 68 -11.19 3.66 -0.80
N LEU A 69 -10.38 3.63 0.25
CA LEU A 69 -10.38 4.63 1.30
C LEU A 69 -9.09 5.45 1.23
N VAL A 70 -9.22 6.77 1.31
CA VAL A 70 -8.11 7.70 1.49
C VAL A 70 -8.36 8.46 2.79
N ASP A 71 -7.42 8.36 3.72
CA ASP A 71 -7.57 8.93 5.07
C ASP A 71 -8.88 8.49 5.76
N GLY A 72 -9.22 7.21 5.56
CA GLY A 72 -10.43 6.57 6.09
C GLY A 72 -11.73 6.94 5.39
N GLN A 73 -11.70 7.80 4.37
CA GLN A 73 -12.88 8.25 3.64
C GLN A 73 -12.98 7.58 2.27
N PRO A 74 -14.19 7.16 1.82
CA PRO A 74 -14.39 6.68 0.46
C PRO A 74 -13.87 7.67 -0.58
N ASN A 75 -13.12 7.19 -1.56
CA ASN A 75 -12.54 8.04 -2.59
C ASN A 75 -12.64 7.41 -3.98
N ASP A 76 -13.34 8.09 -4.88
CA ASP A 76 -13.43 7.73 -6.30
C ASP A 76 -12.60 8.65 -7.21
N CYS A 77 -11.86 9.60 -6.63
CA CYS A 77 -11.08 10.60 -7.34
C CYS A 77 -9.64 10.13 -7.65
N ALA A 78 -8.83 11.06 -8.19
CA ALA A 78 -7.42 10.83 -8.47
C ALA A 78 -6.66 10.28 -7.25
N LEU A 79 -5.91 9.20 -7.46
CA LEU A 79 -5.21 8.46 -6.42
C LEU A 79 -3.84 9.06 -6.09
N ARG A 80 -3.12 9.51 -7.13
CA ARG A 80 -1.85 10.22 -7.00
C ARG A 80 -2.07 11.66 -6.58
N ALA A 81 -1.59 12.04 -5.39
CA ALA A 81 -1.83 13.37 -4.83
C ALA A 81 -0.72 14.40 -5.15
N ALA A 82 0.50 13.94 -5.47
CA ALA A 82 1.63 14.79 -5.85
C ALA A 82 2.58 14.10 -6.85
N PRO A 83 3.53 14.82 -7.46
CA PRO A 83 4.52 14.25 -8.38
C PRO A 83 5.50 13.28 -7.71
N ASP A 84 5.81 13.47 -6.43
CA ASP A 84 6.76 12.63 -5.72
C ASP A 84 6.10 12.06 -4.46
N GLY A 85 6.37 10.80 -4.14
CA GLY A 85 5.67 10.08 -3.08
C GLY A 85 6.53 8.98 -2.48
N GLU A 86 6.88 9.10 -1.20
CA GLU A 86 7.68 8.10 -0.49
C GLU A 86 6.77 7.15 0.30
N ILE A 87 6.97 5.84 0.17
CA ILE A 87 6.27 4.85 0.98
C ILE A 87 6.86 4.84 2.38
N LEU A 88 6.03 5.18 3.38
CA LEU A 88 6.40 5.07 4.79
C LEU A 88 6.04 3.70 5.37
N VAL A 89 4.88 3.18 4.98
CA VAL A 89 4.34 1.90 5.43
C VAL A 89 3.58 1.25 4.28
N LEU A 90 3.74 -0.06 4.11
CA LEU A 90 2.98 -0.84 3.13
C LEU A 90 2.69 -2.24 3.67
N GLU A 91 1.42 -2.60 3.63
CA GLU A 91 0.88 -3.87 4.09
C GLU A 91 0.07 -4.51 2.98
N LEU A 92 0.27 -5.81 2.80
CA LEU A 92 -0.38 -6.60 1.77
C LEU A 92 -1.11 -7.78 2.41
N CYS A 93 -2.37 -7.94 2.02
CA CYS A 93 -3.19 -9.10 2.27
C CYS A 93 -3.70 -9.62 0.92
N GLU A 94 -4.21 -10.85 0.89
CA GLU A 94 -4.74 -11.51 -0.31
C GLU A 94 -5.73 -10.63 -1.11
N HIS A 95 -6.57 -9.85 -0.41
CA HIS A 95 -7.64 -9.07 -1.02
C HIS A 95 -7.56 -7.57 -0.70
N SER A 96 -6.46 -7.11 -0.10
CA SER A 96 -6.31 -5.70 0.24
C SER A 96 -4.87 -5.24 0.32
N VAL A 97 -4.63 -4.00 -0.09
CA VAL A 97 -3.39 -3.28 0.17
C VAL A 97 -3.70 -2.05 1.04
N ALA A 98 -2.89 -1.84 2.07
CA ALA A 98 -2.94 -0.66 2.91
C ALA A 98 -1.55 -0.03 2.97
N PHE A 99 -1.46 1.29 2.77
CA PHE A 99 -0.17 1.96 2.74
C PHE A 99 -0.28 3.43 3.10
N VAL A 100 0.84 3.98 3.58
CA VAL A 100 0.98 5.39 3.92
C VAL A 100 2.06 5.98 3.03
N VAL A 101 1.73 7.07 2.34
CA VAL A 101 2.64 7.79 1.44
C VAL A 101 2.86 9.19 1.99
N GLU A 102 4.11 9.63 2.05
CA GLU A 102 4.43 11.06 2.12
C GLU A 102 4.51 11.63 0.70
N TRP A 103 3.57 12.50 0.36
CA TRP A 103 3.52 13.17 -0.93
C TRP A 103 4.27 14.49 -0.89
N ASN A 104 5.21 14.66 -1.82
CA ASN A 104 6.06 15.82 -1.96
C ASN A 104 5.78 16.56 -3.28
N CYS A 105 5.63 17.88 -3.17
CA CYS A 105 5.51 18.78 -4.32
C CYS A 105 6.50 19.94 -4.17
N PHE A 106 7.75 19.71 -4.58
CA PHE A 106 8.85 20.66 -4.42
C PHE A 106 8.61 22.02 -5.09
N SER A 107 7.95 22.03 -6.25
CA SER A 107 7.61 23.28 -6.95
C SER A 107 6.64 24.16 -6.15
N ARG A 108 5.82 23.55 -5.29
CA ARG A 108 4.86 24.24 -4.43
C ARG A 108 5.32 24.32 -2.97
N LYS A 109 6.46 23.70 -2.62
CA LYS A 109 7.00 23.59 -1.25
C LYS A 109 5.98 23.00 -0.26
N ILE A 110 5.25 21.99 -0.70
CA ILE A 110 4.24 21.30 0.11
C ILE A 110 4.68 19.85 0.29
N SER A 111 4.58 19.36 1.53
CA SER A 111 4.66 17.95 1.89
C SER A 111 3.45 17.59 2.76
N PHE A 112 2.86 16.42 2.55
CA PHE A 112 1.76 15.91 3.35
C PHE A 112 1.68 14.39 3.27
N THR A 113 1.23 13.76 4.35
CA THR A 113 1.00 12.32 4.39
C THR A 113 -0.43 11.98 3.99
N ARG A 114 -0.62 10.86 3.28
CA ARG A 114 -1.92 10.22 3.09
C ARG A 114 -1.86 8.73 3.33
N SER A 115 -2.91 8.21 3.95
CA SER A 115 -3.16 6.78 4.07
C SER A 115 -4.13 6.31 2.99
N TYR A 116 -3.87 5.12 2.46
CA TYR A 116 -4.67 4.46 1.44
C TYR A 116 -5.02 3.07 1.91
N GLN A 117 -6.26 2.66 1.69
CA GLN A 117 -6.71 1.28 1.85
C GLN A 117 -7.53 0.90 0.62
N ILE A 118 -7.10 -0.13 -0.08
CA ILE A 118 -7.71 -0.58 -1.33
C ILE A 118 -8.08 -2.05 -1.16
N LYS A 119 -9.33 -2.40 -1.43
CA LYS A 119 -9.84 -3.77 -1.38
C LYS A 119 -10.26 -4.20 -2.78
N GLY A 120 -9.95 -5.44 -3.13
CA GLY A 120 -10.28 -6.04 -4.41
C GLY A 120 -10.42 -7.56 -4.30
N GLU A 121 -10.51 -8.22 -5.45
CA GLU A 121 -10.57 -9.69 -5.51
C GLU A 121 -9.20 -10.33 -5.33
N ASP A 122 -8.13 -9.70 -5.80
CA ASP A 122 -6.78 -10.24 -5.73
C ASP A 122 -5.72 -9.13 -5.65
N VAL A 123 -4.62 -9.42 -4.97
CA VAL A 123 -3.46 -8.52 -4.84
C VAL A 123 -2.21 -9.25 -5.29
N SER A 124 -1.52 -8.71 -6.29
CA SER A 124 -0.29 -9.30 -6.84
C SER A 124 0.86 -8.31 -6.93
N ILE A 125 2.08 -8.83 -6.80
CA ILE A 125 3.33 -8.08 -6.95
C ILE A 125 4.13 -8.68 -8.10
N THR A 126 4.56 -7.84 -9.04
CA THR A 126 5.43 -8.26 -10.15
C THR A 126 6.62 -7.31 -10.26
N ALA A 127 7.83 -7.86 -10.36
CA ALA A 127 9.02 -7.07 -10.71
C ALA A 127 8.97 -6.74 -12.21
N ILE A 128 9.31 -5.51 -12.59
CA ILE A 128 9.20 -4.98 -13.96
C ILE A 128 10.48 -4.32 -14.46
#